data_AF-A0A2N9Y7S7-F1
#
_entry.id   AF-A0A2N9Y7S7-F1
#
_cell.length_a   1.000
_cell.length_b   1.000
_cell.length_c   1.000
_cell.angle_alpha   90.00
_cell.angle_beta   90.00
_cell.angle_gamma   90.00
#
_symmetry.space_group_name_H-M   'P 1'
#
loop_
_entity.id
_entity.type
_entity.pdbx_description
1 polymer ?
#
loop_
_entity_poly.entity_id
_entity_poly.type
_entity_poly.pdbx_seq_one_letter_code
_entity_poly.pdbx_strand_id
1 'polypeptide(L)'
;NKENRTLFGVMGGTISKNSIEAVNGSQLYSLGDNVAKYFGGSANYENGQWSAPSFKFKTVNDDGSKVEDKDYSTVSEAFAGVGSSFEKLHKEFTERNAEVTENIQQNALLWSATDQAFSAKHGEGEAEKTNSKITSLAKGNIAEGSTDAVNGSQLFDTNQHVSAVSHNFETAAANIAQSFGGGAEYKDGAWTAPNFKVNTVSADGSKVEEQSYDDVAKAFASVGSSFSNLHKELKNEINQVVSDSLVKQDDVSKVIKIGAEKEGAAISIANSDGASRSLSGVKAATLSAVSTEAV
;
A
#
# COMPACT_ATOMS: atom_id res chain seq x y z
N ASN A 1 12.43 15.61 119.65
CA ASN A 1 12.22 16.26 118.34
C ASN A 1 13.49 16.30 117.54
N LYS A 2 13.63 15.44 116.52
CA LYS A 2 14.63 15.63 115.46
C LYS A 2 13.95 16.45 114.36
N GLU A 3 14.03 17.75 114.46
CA GLU A 3 13.57 18.64 113.38
C GLU A 3 14.68 18.81 112.35
N ASN A 4 14.31 18.69 111.07
CA ASN A 4 15.20 19.00 109.97
C ASN A 4 15.56 20.49 109.99
N ARG A 5 16.84 20.82 109.75
CA ARG A 5 17.34 22.20 109.73
C ARG A 5 17.93 22.54 108.37
N THR A 6 17.67 23.76 107.89
CA THR A 6 18.33 24.33 106.72
C THR A 6 19.70 24.87 107.12
N LEU A 7 20.74 24.57 106.34
CA LEU A 7 22.07 25.18 106.48
C LEU A 7 22.19 26.34 105.49
N PHE A 8 22.36 27.57 105.99
CA PHE A 8 22.56 28.77 105.18
C PHE A 8 24.02 29.27 105.28
N GLY A 9 24.47 30.06 104.30
CA GLY A 9 25.84 30.57 104.24
C GLY A 9 26.90 29.58 103.73
N VAL A 10 26.49 28.46 103.15
CA VAL A 10 27.39 27.47 102.56
C VAL A 10 27.93 27.99 101.22
N MET A 11 29.24 28.28 101.17
CA MET A 11 29.93 28.61 99.92
C MET A 11 29.89 27.41 98.97
N GLY A 12 29.85 27.66 97.65
CA GLY A 12 29.83 26.56 96.68
C GLY A 12 31.12 25.75 96.76
N GLY A 13 31.01 24.48 97.14
CA GLY A 13 32.15 23.59 97.24
C GLY A 13 32.74 23.21 95.89
N THR A 14 34.01 22.89 95.83
CA THR A 14 34.70 22.42 94.63
C THR A 14 34.03 21.15 94.08
N ILE A 15 33.58 21.16 92.82
CA ILE A 15 33.01 19.96 92.16
C ILE A 15 34.15 19.18 91.52
N SER A 16 34.62 18.14 92.20
CA SER A 16 35.65 17.23 91.69
C SER A 16 35.44 15.82 92.25
N LYS A 17 36.05 14.81 91.62
CA LYS A 17 35.86 13.38 91.95
C LYS A 17 36.10 13.04 93.44
N ASN A 18 37.00 13.78 94.11
CA ASN A 18 37.42 13.50 95.49
C ASN A 18 37.01 14.60 96.48
N SER A 19 36.15 15.53 96.07
CA SER A 19 35.72 16.61 96.96
C SER A 19 34.89 16.07 98.11
N ILE A 20 35.13 16.59 99.31
CA ILE A 20 34.32 16.36 100.52
C ILE A 20 33.60 17.64 100.95
N GLU A 21 33.67 18.69 100.13
CA GLU A 21 33.04 19.98 100.40
C GLU A 21 31.52 19.89 100.17
N ALA A 22 30.75 20.58 101.00
CA ALA A 22 29.31 20.67 100.82
C ALA A 22 28.98 21.47 99.54
N VAL A 23 28.03 20.97 98.75
CA VAL A 23 27.46 21.73 97.61
C VAL A 23 26.26 22.55 98.08
N ASN A 24 26.01 23.68 97.41
CA ASN A 24 24.85 24.51 97.70
C ASN A 24 23.84 24.52 96.55
N GLY A 25 22.67 25.13 96.79
CA GLY A 25 21.57 25.17 95.81
C GLY A 25 21.94 25.83 94.48
N SER A 26 22.85 26.81 94.45
CA SER A 26 23.24 27.49 93.21
C SER A 26 23.99 26.57 92.23
N GLN A 27 24.79 25.64 92.76
CA GLN A 27 25.53 24.67 91.95
C GLN A 27 24.62 23.62 91.36
N LEU A 28 23.68 23.10 92.18
CA LEU A 28 22.68 22.14 91.71
C LEU A 28 21.71 22.78 90.71
N TYR A 29 21.29 24.03 90.96
CA TYR A 29 20.49 24.80 90.02
C TYR A 29 21.20 25.01 88.68
N SER A 30 22.46 25.44 88.71
CA SER A 30 23.26 25.62 87.49
C SER A 30 23.41 24.32 86.70
N LEU A 31 23.57 23.17 87.38
CA LEU A 31 23.58 21.86 86.73
C LEU A 31 22.23 21.55 86.07
N GLY A 32 21.11 21.70 86.81
CA GLY A 32 19.77 21.42 86.29
C GLY A 32 19.37 22.32 85.12
N ASP A 33 19.67 23.62 85.21
CA ASP A 33 19.44 24.61 84.15
C ASP A 33 20.24 24.27 82.88
N ASN A 34 21.52 23.89 83.02
CA ASN A 34 22.33 23.46 81.88
C ASN A 34 21.81 22.15 81.24
N VAL A 35 21.37 21.18 82.06
CA VAL A 35 20.76 19.95 81.55
C VAL A 35 19.48 20.25 80.78
N ALA A 36 18.60 21.12 81.29
CA ALA A 36 17.39 21.55 80.58
C ALA A 36 17.72 22.21 79.22
N LYS A 37 18.70 23.12 79.21
CA LYS A 37 19.19 23.76 77.97
C LYS A 37 19.74 22.77 76.95
N TYR A 38 20.45 21.73 77.38
CA TYR A 38 20.96 20.69 76.48
C TYR A 38 19.86 19.81 75.88
N PHE A 39 18.81 19.49 76.65
CA PHE A 39 17.66 18.77 76.09
C PHE A 39 16.87 19.63 75.10
N GLY A 40 16.76 20.94 75.34
CA GLY A 40 15.93 21.82 74.53
C GLY A 40 14.46 21.38 74.61
N GLY A 41 13.70 21.55 73.52
CA GLY A 41 12.31 21.08 73.45
C GLY A 41 11.42 21.63 74.58
N SER A 42 11.65 22.87 75.02
CA SER A 42 10.96 23.46 76.18
C SER A 42 11.24 22.82 77.54
N ALA A 43 12.26 21.96 77.68
CA ALA A 43 12.71 21.50 79.00
C ALA A 43 13.16 22.70 79.85
N ASN A 44 12.85 22.66 81.15
CA ASN A 44 13.15 23.73 82.10
C ASN A 44 13.51 23.18 83.48
N TYR A 45 14.34 23.90 84.24
CA TYR A 45 14.63 23.60 85.63
C TYR A 45 14.46 24.86 86.48
N GLU A 46 13.36 24.94 87.22
CA GLU A 46 12.97 26.15 87.94
C GLU A 46 12.52 25.81 89.37
N ASN A 47 13.02 26.54 90.36
CA ASN A 47 12.70 26.34 91.78
C ASN A 47 12.90 24.89 92.27
N GLY A 48 13.89 24.20 91.72
CA GLY A 48 14.19 22.79 92.04
C GLY A 48 13.27 21.77 91.35
N GLN A 49 12.34 22.22 90.49
CA GLN A 49 11.41 21.38 89.74
C GLN A 49 11.84 21.22 88.29
N TRP A 50 11.75 19.99 87.78
CA TRP A 50 12.04 19.66 86.38
C TRP A 50 10.77 19.71 85.52
N SER A 51 10.87 20.34 84.35
CA SER A 51 9.86 20.26 83.28
C SER A 51 10.43 19.45 82.12
N ALA A 52 9.71 18.41 81.70
CA ALA A 52 10.16 17.52 80.64
C ALA A 52 10.20 18.22 79.26
N PRO A 53 11.11 17.81 78.36
CA PRO A 53 11.10 18.27 76.99
C PRO A 53 9.87 17.73 76.23
N SER A 54 9.49 18.43 75.17
CA SER A 54 8.59 17.99 74.12
C SER A 54 9.26 18.24 72.78
N PHE A 55 9.46 17.17 72.01
CA PHE A 55 10.03 17.22 70.67
C PHE A 55 8.94 17.01 69.65
N LYS A 56 8.79 17.94 68.71
CA LYS A 56 7.83 17.84 67.62
C LYS A 56 8.53 17.47 66.32
N PHE A 57 8.20 16.31 65.78
CA PHE A 57 8.70 15.86 64.48
C PHE A 57 7.54 15.55 63.55
N LYS A 58 7.78 15.70 62.25
CA LYS A 58 6.87 15.21 61.23
C LYS A 58 7.01 13.70 61.11
N THR A 59 5.89 13.00 61.14
CA THR A 59 5.82 11.56 60.93
C THR A 59 4.95 11.23 59.74
N VAL A 60 5.26 10.09 59.13
CA VAL A 60 4.49 9.54 58.02
C VAL A 60 3.57 8.44 58.56
N ASN A 61 2.32 8.42 58.11
CA ASN A 61 1.38 7.35 58.44
C ASN A 61 1.74 6.04 57.69
N ASP A 62 1.10 4.94 58.06
CA ASP A 62 1.53 3.60 57.64
C ASP A 62 1.42 3.33 56.13
N ASP A 63 0.61 4.12 55.42
CA ASP A 63 0.39 4.04 53.97
C ASP A 63 1.11 5.14 53.17
N GLY A 64 1.95 5.97 53.83
CA GLY A 64 2.71 7.03 53.15
C GLY A 64 1.92 8.28 52.77
N SER A 65 0.59 8.23 52.80
CA SER A 65 -0.28 9.26 52.21
C SER A 65 -0.34 10.58 52.97
N LYS A 66 0.09 10.60 54.24
CA LYS A 66 -0.06 11.75 55.12
C LYS A 66 1.18 11.99 55.96
N VAL A 67 1.60 13.26 55.99
CA VAL A 67 2.62 13.76 56.90
C VAL A 67 1.95 14.60 57.98
N GLU A 68 2.17 14.26 59.24
CA GLU A 68 1.58 14.96 60.38
C GLU A 68 2.60 15.23 61.49
N ASP A 69 2.36 16.26 62.28
CA ASP A 69 3.19 16.57 63.43
C ASP A 69 2.87 15.61 64.58
N LYS A 70 3.91 15.05 65.20
CA LYS A 70 3.81 14.21 66.39
C LYS A 70 4.75 14.71 67.46
N ASP A 71 4.22 14.83 68.67
CA ASP A 71 4.96 15.21 69.86
C ASP A 71 5.54 13.97 70.57
N TYR A 72 6.76 14.11 71.07
CA TYR A 72 7.53 13.06 71.75
C TYR A 72 8.10 13.60 73.07
N SER A 73 8.01 12.81 74.13
CA SER A 73 8.39 13.25 75.49
C SER A 73 9.85 12.97 75.84
N THR A 74 10.52 12.12 75.04
CA THR A 74 11.92 11.76 75.23
C THR A 74 12.68 11.79 73.91
N VAL A 75 14.00 11.95 74.01
CA VAL A 75 14.91 11.89 72.86
C VAL A 75 14.82 10.53 72.15
N SER A 76 14.76 9.44 72.91
CA SER A 76 14.70 8.08 72.35
C SER A 76 13.42 7.85 71.54
N GLU A 77 12.27 8.27 72.07
CA GLU A 77 10.99 8.15 71.35
C GLU A 77 10.98 9.00 70.07
N ALA A 78 11.53 10.21 70.13
CA ALA A 78 11.61 11.09 68.99
C ALA A 78 12.45 10.50 67.85
N PHE A 79 13.66 9.99 68.15
CA PHE A 79 14.50 9.33 67.16
C PHE A 79 13.91 8.02 66.65
N ALA A 80 13.25 7.23 67.50
CA ALA A 80 12.53 6.04 67.06
C ALA A 80 11.38 6.41 66.09
N GLY A 81 10.69 7.51 66.35
CA GLY A 81 9.66 8.07 65.47
C GLY A 81 10.19 8.50 64.10
N VAL A 82 11.34 9.18 64.06
CA VAL A 82 12.02 9.55 62.82
C VAL A 82 12.47 8.30 62.05
N GLY A 83 13.07 7.32 62.73
CA GLY A 83 13.47 6.05 62.13
C GLY A 83 12.29 5.31 61.50
N SER A 84 11.18 5.19 62.24
CA SER A 84 9.94 4.59 61.71
C SER A 84 9.39 5.35 60.49
N SER A 85 9.49 6.67 60.48
CA SER A 85 9.06 7.48 59.32
C SER A 85 9.94 7.22 58.09
N PHE A 86 11.25 7.04 58.26
CA PHE A 86 12.13 6.66 57.15
C PHE A 86 11.86 5.25 56.62
N GLU A 87 11.56 4.29 57.50
CA GLU A 87 11.17 2.94 57.07
C GLU A 87 9.89 2.95 56.24
N LYS A 88 8.89 3.73 56.66
CA LYS A 88 7.63 3.89 55.92
C LYS A 88 7.83 4.52 54.54
N LEU A 89 8.61 5.61 54.47
CA LEU A 89 8.95 6.25 53.19
C LEU A 89 9.72 5.30 52.26
N HIS A 90 10.63 4.49 52.80
CA HIS A 90 11.37 3.52 52.00
C HIS A 90 10.44 2.45 51.40
N LYS A 91 9.47 1.98 52.18
CA LYS A 91 8.44 1.04 51.72
C LYS A 91 7.57 1.66 50.63
N GLU A 92 7.01 2.85 50.85
CA GLU A 92 6.18 3.56 49.87
C GLU A 92 6.94 3.79 48.55
N PHE A 93 8.21 4.22 48.64
CA PHE A 93 9.04 4.40 47.45
C PHE A 93 9.26 3.09 46.68
N THR A 94 9.43 1.98 47.39
CA THR A 94 9.60 0.66 46.77
C THR A 94 8.32 0.21 46.07
N GLU A 95 7.16 0.37 46.71
CA GLU A 95 5.86 0.04 46.14
C GLU A 95 5.56 0.90 44.91
N ARG A 96 5.77 2.21 44.99
CA ARG A 96 5.56 3.12 43.86
C ARG A 96 6.47 2.84 42.68
N ASN A 97 7.73 2.47 42.94
CA ASN A 97 8.64 2.06 41.87
C ASN A 97 8.20 0.77 41.18
N ALA A 98 7.63 -0.19 41.93
CA ALA A 98 7.08 -1.41 41.35
C ALA A 98 5.88 -1.08 40.45
N GLU A 99 4.94 -0.26 40.91
CA GLU A 99 3.78 0.19 40.12
C GLU A 99 4.20 0.90 38.82
N VAL A 100 5.17 1.82 38.90
CA VAL A 100 5.70 2.53 37.72
C VAL A 100 6.35 1.56 36.75
N THR A 101 7.13 0.60 37.26
CA THR A 101 7.80 -0.41 36.42
C THR A 101 6.79 -1.28 35.69
N GLU A 102 5.77 -1.77 36.39
CA GLU A 102 4.69 -2.57 35.81
C GLU A 102 3.90 -1.78 34.76
N ASN A 103 3.57 -0.51 35.06
CA ASN A 103 2.85 0.34 34.12
C ASN A 103 3.62 0.56 32.82
N ILE A 104 4.94 0.80 32.90
CA ILE A 104 5.82 0.93 31.74
C ILE A 104 5.89 -0.40 30.97
N GLN A 105 6.07 -1.53 31.66
CA GLN A 105 6.12 -2.85 31.03
C GLN A 105 4.83 -3.22 30.30
N GLN A 106 3.69 -2.77 30.82
CA GLN A 106 2.38 -3.06 30.27
C GLN A 106 1.99 -2.15 29.09
N ASN A 107 2.38 -0.87 29.10
CA ASN A 107 1.82 0.13 28.18
C ASN A 107 2.82 0.78 27.22
N ALA A 108 4.12 0.60 27.41
CA ALA A 108 5.12 1.16 26.51
C ALA A 108 5.43 0.24 25.31
N LEU A 109 5.84 0.83 24.18
CA LEU A 109 6.49 0.10 23.10
C LEU A 109 7.92 -0.22 23.51
N LEU A 110 8.17 -1.46 23.93
CA LEU A 110 9.46 -1.90 24.44
C LEU A 110 10.25 -2.70 23.41
N TRP A 111 11.58 -2.61 23.52
CA TRP A 111 12.50 -3.42 22.74
C TRP A 111 12.40 -4.89 23.14
N SER A 112 12.10 -5.75 22.19
CA SER A 112 12.17 -7.21 22.31
C SER A 112 13.58 -7.65 21.96
N ALA A 113 14.33 -8.15 22.94
CA ALA A 113 15.67 -8.71 22.69
C ALA A 113 15.62 -9.97 21.82
N THR A 114 14.54 -10.75 21.93
CA THR A 114 14.31 -11.96 21.13
C THR A 114 14.06 -11.61 19.66
N ASP A 115 13.20 -10.61 19.41
CA ASP A 115 12.84 -10.21 18.04
C ASP A 115 13.81 -9.18 17.44
N GLN A 116 14.74 -8.64 18.25
CA GLN A 116 15.63 -7.54 17.91
C GLN A 116 14.90 -6.34 17.28
N ALA A 117 13.74 -5.98 17.86
CA ALA A 117 12.88 -4.90 17.38
C ALA A 117 12.00 -4.34 18.50
N PHE A 118 11.42 -3.16 18.30
CA PHE A 118 10.33 -2.69 19.17
C PHE A 118 9.08 -3.54 18.93
N SER A 119 8.49 -4.06 20.01
CA SER A 119 7.28 -4.88 19.95
C SER A 119 6.04 -4.01 20.06
N ALA A 120 5.16 -4.11 19.06
CA ALA A 120 3.80 -3.54 19.10
C ALA A 120 2.76 -4.54 19.63
N LYS A 121 3.19 -5.57 20.38
CA LYS A 121 2.26 -6.49 21.03
C LYS A 121 1.76 -5.90 22.33
N HIS A 122 0.45 -5.94 22.56
CA HIS A 122 -0.20 -5.47 23.78
C HIS A 122 -1.27 -6.47 24.24
N GLY A 123 -1.51 -6.56 25.54
CA GLY A 123 -2.39 -7.54 26.19
C GLY A 123 -2.02 -7.79 27.64
N GLU A 124 -2.97 -8.22 28.47
CA GLU A 124 -2.72 -8.54 29.90
C GLU A 124 -2.05 -9.92 30.03
N GLY A 125 -0.77 -9.93 30.39
CA GLY A 125 0.02 -11.16 30.53
C GLY A 125 0.59 -11.69 29.21
N GLU A 126 1.68 -12.46 29.30
CA GLU A 126 2.46 -12.89 28.12
C GLU A 126 1.67 -13.75 27.12
N ALA A 127 0.72 -14.56 27.59
CA ALA A 127 -0.08 -15.43 26.74
C ALA A 127 -1.12 -14.67 25.89
N GLU A 128 -1.56 -13.49 26.35
CA GLU A 128 -2.63 -12.70 25.72
C GLU A 128 -2.08 -11.55 24.85
N LYS A 129 -0.77 -11.39 24.78
CA LYS A 129 -0.12 -10.35 23.96
C LYS A 129 -0.34 -10.60 22.47
N THR A 130 -1.05 -9.69 21.80
CA THR A 130 -1.33 -9.76 20.35
C THR A 130 -0.88 -8.51 19.62
N ASN A 131 -0.69 -8.63 18.29
CA ASN A 131 -0.27 -7.50 17.45
C ASN A 131 -1.30 -6.37 17.52
N SER A 132 -0.85 -5.17 17.89
CA SER A 132 -1.70 -3.98 18.03
C SER A 132 -1.41 -2.95 16.94
N LYS A 133 -2.40 -2.09 16.68
CA LYS A 133 -2.24 -0.99 15.73
C LYS A 133 -1.33 0.10 16.30
N ILE A 134 -0.45 0.64 15.46
CA ILE A 134 0.21 1.93 15.72
C ILE A 134 -0.53 2.97 14.88
N THR A 135 -1.24 3.89 15.54
CA THR A 135 -2.08 4.90 14.90
C THR A 135 -1.55 6.31 15.12
N SER A 136 -2.19 7.30 14.49
CA SER A 136 -1.77 8.72 14.53
C SER A 136 -0.38 8.97 13.96
N LEU A 137 0.09 8.08 13.07
CA LEU A 137 1.31 8.26 12.31
C LEU A 137 1.09 9.35 11.24
N ALA A 138 1.95 10.36 11.25
CA ALA A 138 2.06 11.27 10.12
C ALA A 138 2.44 10.49 8.84
N LYS A 139 2.17 11.06 7.66
CA LYS A 139 2.62 10.46 6.40
C LYS A 139 4.15 10.44 6.40
N GLY A 140 4.75 9.27 6.23
CA GLY A 140 6.20 9.13 6.12
C GLY A 140 6.72 9.64 4.80
N ASN A 141 7.98 10.08 4.74
CA ASN A 141 8.59 10.45 3.47
C ASN A 141 8.77 9.23 2.56
N ILE A 142 8.34 9.31 1.30
CA ILE A 142 8.51 8.25 0.30
C ILE A 142 9.64 8.67 -0.64
N ALA A 143 10.86 8.25 -0.29
CA ALA A 143 12.07 8.51 -1.07
C ALA A 143 13.05 7.35 -0.91
N GLU A 144 14.00 7.23 -1.84
CA GLU A 144 15.08 6.25 -1.75
C GLU A 144 15.87 6.45 -0.44
N GLY A 145 16.04 5.37 0.34
CA GLY A 145 16.72 5.41 1.63
C GLY A 145 15.91 5.95 2.82
N SER A 146 14.61 6.27 2.64
CA SER A 146 13.75 6.68 3.76
C SER A 146 13.59 5.57 4.80
N THR A 147 13.63 5.94 6.08
CA THR A 147 13.37 5.06 7.24
C THR A 147 12.07 5.40 7.94
N ASP A 148 11.23 6.26 7.35
CA ASP A 148 9.96 6.66 7.92
C ASP A 148 8.93 5.54 7.76
N ALA A 149 8.12 5.32 8.80
CA ALA A 149 6.94 4.47 8.68
C ALA A 149 5.90 5.12 7.75
N VAL A 150 5.29 4.33 6.87
CA VAL A 150 4.16 4.77 6.05
C VAL A 150 2.84 4.44 6.75
N ASN A 151 1.85 5.31 6.58
CA ASN A 151 0.51 5.07 7.12
C ASN A 151 -0.46 4.58 6.04
N GLY A 152 -1.65 4.14 6.46
CA GLY A 152 -2.65 3.56 5.57
C GLY A 152 -3.12 4.47 4.43
N SER A 153 -3.09 5.80 4.61
CA SER A 153 -3.50 6.73 3.54
C SER A 153 -2.53 6.72 2.35
N GLN A 154 -1.23 6.50 2.59
CA GLN A 154 -0.24 6.43 1.52
C GLN A 154 -0.35 5.15 0.70
N LEU A 155 -0.61 4.02 1.38
CA LEU A 155 -0.87 2.76 0.70
C LEU A 155 -2.19 2.80 -0.08
N PHE A 156 -3.20 3.48 0.46
CA PHE A 156 -4.47 3.72 -0.25
C PHE A 156 -4.27 4.53 -1.53
N ASP A 157 -3.51 5.64 -1.48
CA ASP A 157 -3.18 6.45 -2.66
C ASP A 157 -2.49 5.58 -3.75
N THR A 158 -1.56 4.70 -3.35
CA THR A 158 -0.91 3.74 -4.26
C THR A 158 -1.91 2.77 -4.88
N ASN A 159 -2.82 2.19 -4.09
CA ASN A 159 -3.83 1.24 -4.58
C ASN A 159 -4.80 1.90 -5.58
N GLN A 160 -5.13 3.18 -5.39
CA GLN A 160 -5.95 3.94 -6.35
C GLN A 160 -5.24 4.09 -7.70
N HIS A 161 -3.93 4.37 -7.70
CA HIS A 161 -3.15 4.42 -8.94
C HIS A 161 -3.08 3.06 -9.64
N VAL A 162 -2.89 1.96 -8.89
CA VAL A 162 -2.90 0.60 -9.46
C VAL A 162 -4.25 0.28 -10.10
N SER A 163 -5.36 0.59 -9.41
CA SER A 163 -6.71 0.40 -9.96
C SER A 163 -6.93 1.18 -11.25
N ALA A 164 -6.47 2.44 -11.31
CA ALA A 164 -6.55 3.26 -12.52
C ALA A 164 -5.73 2.67 -13.69
N VAL A 165 -4.55 2.11 -13.42
CA VAL A 165 -3.74 1.43 -14.43
C VAL A 165 -4.46 0.19 -14.96
N SER A 166 -5.05 -0.63 -14.09
CA SER A 166 -5.83 -1.81 -14.50
C SER A 166 -7.01 -1.43 -15.40
N HIS A 167 -7.78 -0.39 -15.02
CA HIS A 167 -8.88 0.11 -15.84
C HIS A 167 -8.43 0.66 -17.19
N ASN A 168 -7.32 1.41 -17.23
CA ASN A 168 -6.74 1.92 -18.47
C ASN A 168 -6.30 0.78 -19.39
N PHE A 169 -5.75 -0.29 -18.83
CA PHE A 169 -5.37 -1.47 -19.59
C PHE A 169 -6.58 -2.20 -20.18
N GLU A 170 -7.64 -2.43 -19.40
CA GLU A 170 -8.88 -3.02 -19.90
C GLU A 170 -9.50 -2.17 -21.02
N THR A 171 -9.51 -0.85 -20.84
CA THR A 171 -10.00 0.09 -21.86
C THR A 171 -9.17 0.01 -23.13
N ALA A 172 -7.84 0.01 -23.03
CA ALA A 172 -6.95 -0.10 -24.18
C ALA A 172 -7.13 -1.45 -24.92
N ALA A 173 -7.23 -2.55 -24.18
CA ALA A 173 -7.45 -3.87 -24.74
C ALA A 173 -8.82 -3.97 -25.44
N ALA A 174 -9.89 -3.44 -24.83
CA ALA A 174 -11.21 -3.37 -25.46
C ALA A 174 -11.19 -2.50 -26.74
N ASN A 175 -10.49 -1.36 -26.73
CA ASN A 175 -10.35 -0.51 -27.91
C ASN A 175 -9.56 -1.20 -29.04
N ILE A 176 -8.51 -1.96 -28.70
CA ILE A 176 -7.76 -2.77 -29.66
C ILE A 176 -8.66 -3.85 -30.26
N ALA A 177 -9.42 -4.57 -29.43
CA ALA A 177 -10.39 -5.58 -29.88
C ALA A 177 -11.43 -4.98 -30.84
N GLN A 178 -12.00 -3.82 -30.48
CA GLN A 178 -12.94 -3.08 -31.32
C GLN A 178 -12.30 -2.64 -32.66
N SER A 179 -11.04 -2.23 -32.63
CA SER A 179 -10.30 -1.82 -33.83
C SER A 179 -10.01 -2.99 -34.78
N PHE A 180 -9.80 -4.21 -34.25
CA PHE A 180 -9.74 -5.41 -35.07
C PHE A 180 -11.10 -5.77 -35.66
N GLY A 181 -12.19 -5.58 -34.93
CA GLY A 181 -13.51 -6.01 -35.35
C GLY A 181 -13.62 -7.54 -35.41
N GLY A 182 -14.45 -8.07 -36.30
CA GLY A 182 -14.59 -9.53 -36.48
C GLY A 182 -15.06 -10.29 -35.22
N GLY A 183 -15.59 -9.61 -34.21
CA GLY A 183 -15.93 -10.24 -32.92
C GLY A 183 -14.76 -10.44 -31.97
N ALA A 184 -13.59 -9.83 -32.22
CA ALA A 184 -12.52 -9.78 -31.24
C ALA A 184 -13.01 -9.11 -29.94
N GLU A 185 -12.58 -9.64 -28.80
CA GLU A 185 -12.98 -9.15 -27.48
C GLU A 185 -11.83 -9.31 -26.49
N TYR A 186 -11.74 -8.41 -25.51
CA TYR A 186 -10.93 -8.61 -24.32
C TYR A 186 -11.82 -8.47 -23.09
N LYS A 187 -11.91 -9.55 -22.31
CA LYS A 187 -12.82 -9.62 -21.16
C LYS A 187 -12.26 -10.55 -20.09
N ASP A 188 -12.40 -10.16 -18.82
CA ASP A 188 -12.01 -10.96 -17.66
C ASP A 188 -10.56 -11.49 -17.72
N GLY A 189 -9.64 -10.68 -18.27
CA GLY A 189 -8.23 -11.06 -18.39
C GLY A 189 -7.87 -11.90 -19.63
N ALA A 190 -8.82 -12.19 -20.52
CA ALA A 190 -8.63 -13.08 -21.66
C ALA A 190 -8.99 -12.43 -23.00
N TRP A 191 -8.25 -12.80 -24.05
CA TRP A 191 -8.51 -12.41 -25.43
C TRP A 191 -9.36 -13.44 -26.15
N THR A 192 -10.37 -12.95 -26.87
CA THR A 192 -11.07 -13.67 -27.94
C THR A 192 -10.56 -13.17 -29.28
N ALA A 193 -10.03 -14.07 -30.10
CA ALA A 193 -9.54 -13.73 -31.44
C ALA A 193 -10.68 -13.26 -32.37
N PRO A 194 -10.41 -12.37 -33.35
CA PRO A 194 -11.40 -12.04 -34.36
C PRO A 194 -11.76 -13.26 -35.21
N ASN A 195 -12.88 -13.18 -35.91
CA ASN A 195 -13.29 -14.11 -36.96
C ASN A 195 -13.78 -13.32 -38.18
N PHE A 196 -12.90 -13.17 -39.16
CA PHE A 196 -13.18 -12.50 -40.42
C PHE A 196 -13.77 -13.50 -41.41
N LYS A 197 -15.00 -13.23 -41.86
CA LYS A 197 -15.68 -13.98 -42.92
C LYS A 197 -15.37 -13.35 -44.27
N VAL A 198 -14.68 -14.09 -45.15
CA VAL A 198 -14.24 -13.62 -46.46
C VAL A 198 -14.75 -14.57 -47.54
N ASN A 199 -15.51 -14.02 -48.50
CA ASN A 199 -15.88 -14.75 -49.71
C ASN A 199 -14.67 -14.86 -50.63
N THR A 200 -14.29 -16.10 -50.93
CA THR A 200 -13.07 -16.43 -51.66
C THR A 200 -13.44 -17.04 -53.01
N VAL A 201 -12.79 -16.60 -54.09
CA VAL A 201 -12.98 -17.13 -55.44
C VAL A 201 -12.01 -18.29 -55.67
N SER A 202 -12.51 -19.43 -56.16
CA SER A 202 -11.69 -20.60 -56.48
C SER A 202 -10.64 -20.31 -57.57
N ALA A 203 -9.58 -21.11 -57.62
CA ALA A 203 -8.47 -20.90 -58.54
C ALA A 203 -8.86 -20.89 -60.04
N ASP A 204 -9.96 -21.55 -60.38
CA ASP A 204 -10.54 -21.66 -61.72
C ASP A 204 -11.70 -20.67 -61.97
N GLY A 205 -12.05 -19.81 -61.00
CA GLY A 205 -13.16 -18.85 -61.10
C GLY A 205 -14.55 -19.45 -60.91
N SER A 206 -14.68 -20.77 -60.80
CA SER A 206 -15.99 -21.45 -60.88
C SER A 206 -16.85 -21.34 -59.62
N LYS A 207 -16.27 -21.00 -58.46
CA LYS A 207 -16.96 -20.98 -57.17
C LYS A 207 -16.56 -19.78 -56.32
N VAL A 208 -17.52 -19.35 -55.50
CA VAL A 208 -17.32 -18.38 -54.41
C VAL A 208 -17.75 -19.03 -53.11
N GLU A 209 -16.84 -19.14 -52.14
CA GLU A 209 -17.10 -19.78 -50.84
C GLU A 209 -16.71 -18.85 -49.68
N GLU A 210 -17.55 -18.77 -48.65
CA GLU A 210 -17.23 -18.04 -47.43
C GLU A 210 -16.23 -18.85 -46.59
N GLN A 211 -15.11 -18.23 -46.24
CA GLN A 211 -14.10 -18.80 -45.36
C GLN A 211 -13.89 -17.91 -44.13
N SER A 212 -13.57 -18.53 -43.00
CA SER A 212 -13.35 -17.86 -41.72
C SER A 212 -11.86 -17.77 -41.41
N TYR A 213 -11.42 -16.60 -40.95
CA TYR A 213 -10.03 -16.30 -40.66
C TYR A 213 -9.90 -15.65 -39.28
N ASP A 214 -9.00 -16.18 -38.46
CA ASP A 214 -8.71 -15.70 -37.10
C ASP A 214 -7.66 -14.58 -37.05
N ASP A 215 -7.15 -14.19 -38.21
CA ASP A 215 -6.06 -13.23 -38.36
C ASP A 215 -6.24 -12.38 -39.61
N VAL A 216 -5.84 -11.12 -39.49
CA VAL A 216 -5.95 -10.10 -40.54
C VAL A 216 -5.11 -10.45 -41.76
N ALA A 217 -3.87 -10.93 -41.57
CA ALA A 217 -2.98 -11.22 -42.68
C ALA A 217 -3.50 -12.40 -43.52
N LYS A 218 -4.03 -13.45 -42.87
CA LYS A 218 -4.64 -14.58 -43.59
C LYS A 218 -5.88 -14.15 -44.37
N ALA A 219 -6.76 -13.33 -43.77
CA ALA A 219 -7.95 -12.81 -44.43
C ALA A 219 -7.58 -12.00 -45.70
N PHE A 220 -6.61 -11.08 -45.60
CA PHE A 220 -6.16 -10.29 -46.74
C PHE A 220 -5.41 -11.12 -47.80
N ALA A 221 -4.66 -12.14 -47.41
CA ALA A 221 -4.02 -13.05 -48.35
C ALA A 221 -5.07 -13.80 -49.21
N SER A 222 -6.20 -14.17 -48.62
CA SER A 222 -7.32 -14.78 -49.35
C SER A 222 -7.97 -13.80 -50.34
N VAL A 223 -8.19 -12.56 -49.93
CA VAL A 223 -8.69 -11.49 -50.83
C VAL A 223 -7.73 -11.30 -52.01
N GLY A 224 -6.42 -11.19 -51.75
CA GLY A 224 -5.41 -11.04 -52.81
C GLY A 224 -5.36 -12.23 -53.77
N SER A 225 -5.56 -13.45 -53.24
CA SER A 225 -5.67 -14.67 -54.07
C SER A 225 -6.92 -14.63 -54.94
N SER A 226 -8.06 -14.19 -54.39
CA SER A 226 -9.32 -14.05 -55.14
C SER A 226 -9.20 -13.03 -56.27
N PHE A 227 -8.55 -11.89 -56.06
CA PHE A 227 -8.27 -10.94 -57.14
C PHE A 227 -7.37 -11.52 -58.22
N SER A 228 -6.37 -12.33 -57.84
CA SER A 228 -5.51 -13.02 -58.80
C SER A 228 -6.29 -14.05 -59.63
N ASN A 229 -7.24 -14.74 -59.02
CA ASN A 229 -8.10 -15.72 -59.68
C ASN A 229 -9.07 -15.04 -60.66
N LEU A 230 -9.76 -13.99 -60.22
CA LEU A 230 -10.63 -13.18 -61.09
C LEU A 230 -9.86 -12.56 -62.26
N HIS A 231 -8.63 -12.09 -62.03
CA HIS A 231 -7.80 -11.56 -63.11
C HIS A 231 -7.49 -12.62 -64.18
N LYS A 232 -7.21 -13.86 -63.77
CA LYS A 232 -6.97 -14.98 -64.70
C LYS A 232 -8.24 -15.36 -65.45
N GLU A 233 -9.37 -15.48 -64.74
CA GLU A 233 -10.67 -15.80 -65.33
C GLU A 233 -11.06 -14.76 -66.40
N LEU A 234 -11.01 -13.46 -66.06
CA LEU A 234 -11.31 -12.38 -66.99
C LEU A 234 -10.39 -12.42 -68.23
N LYS A 235 -9.09 -12.67 -68.03
CA LYS A 235 -8.14 -12.79 -69.13
C LYS A 235 -8.49 -13.98 -70.04
N ASN A 236 -8.92 -15.10 -69.47
CA ASN A 236 -9.32 -16.28 -70.24
C ASN A 236 -10.61 -16.01 -71.04
N GLU A 237 -11.64 -15.44 -70.41
CA GLU A 237 -12.90 -15.08 -71.07
C GLU A 237 -12.68 -14.07 -72.22
N ILE A 238 -11.85 -13.05 -72.00
CA ILE A 238 -11.48 -12.09 -73.06
C ILE A 238 -10.78 -12.79 -74.22
N ASN A 239 -9.80 -13.65 -73.91
CA ASN A 239 -9.10 -14.41 -74.95
C ASN A 239 -10.04 -15.33 -75.73
N GLN A 240 -11.04 -15.90 -75.07
CA GLN A 240 -12.07 -16.72 -75.72
C GLN A 240 -12.93 -15.86 -76.66
N VAL A 241 -13.42 -14.70 -76.22
CA VAL A 241 -14.18 -13.76 -77.07
C VAL A 241 -13.36 -13.29 -78.27
N VAL A 242 -12.08 -12.96 -78.08
CA VAL A 242 -11.16 -12.58 -79.18
C VAL A 242 -10.95 -13.75 -80.14
N SER A 243 -10.75 -14.95 -79.62
CA SER A 243 -10.59 -16.18 -80.40
C SER A 243 -11.84 -16.51 -81.21
N ASP A 244 -13.02 -16.40 -80.60
CA ASP A 244 -14.31 -16.69 -81.23
C ASP A 244 -14.83 -15.58 -82.14
N SER A 245 -14.14 -14.44 -82.22
CA SER A 245 -14.50 -13.37 -83.15
C SER A 245 -14.52 -13.88 -84.59
N LEU A 246 -15.68 -13.76 -85.24
CA LEU A 246 -15.85 -14.17 -86.63
C LEU A 246 -15.27 -13.15 -87.61
N VAL A 247 -15.04 -11.91 -87.18
CA VAL A 247 -14.50 -10.83 -88.02
C VAL A 247 -13.17 -10.39 -87.44
N LYS A 248 -12.09 -10.66 -88.17
CA LYS A 248 -10.72 -10.36 -87.73
C LYS A 248 -9.96 -9.67 -88.84
N GLN A 249 -9.20 -8.62 -88.52
CA GLN A 249 -8.21 -8.10 -89.44
C GLN A 249 -6.94 -8.93 -89.33
N ASP A 250 -6.45 -9.41 -90.46
CA ASP A 250 -5.15 -10.07 -90.52
C ASP A 250 -4.04 -9.03 -90.32
N ASP A 251 -3.22 -9.19 -89.30
CA ASP A 251 -2.24 -8.16 -88.92
C ASP A 251 -1.16 -7.91 -89.99
N VAL A 252 -0.91 -8.87 -90.87
CA VAL A 252 0.12 -8.78 -91.92
C VAL A 252 -0.47 -8.18 -93.19
N SER A 253 -1.51 -8.78 -93.74
CA SER A 253 -2.15 -8.37 -95.00
C SER A 253 -3.12 -7.20 -94.84
N LYS A 254 -3.51 -6.87 -93.60
CA LYS A 254 -4.55 -5.88 -93.25
C LYS A 254 -5.94 -6.17 -93.81
N VAL A 255 -6.15 -7.37 -94.37
CA VAL A 255 -7.45 -7.83 -94.89
C VAL A 255 -8.37 -8.20 -93.73
N ILE A 256 -9.62 -7.75 -93.77
CA ILE A 256 -10.67 -8.21 -92.86
C ILE A 256 -11.19 -9.55 -93.36
N LYS A 257 -10.98 -10.61 -92.57
CA LYS A 257 -11.46 -11.95 -92.84
C LYS A 257 -12.74 -12.21 -92.04
N ILE A 258 -13.68 -12.93 -92.64
CA ILE A 258 -14.94 -13.33 -92.01
C ILE A 258 -14.98 -14.86 -91.96
N GLY A 259 -15.05 -15.43 -90.75
CA GLY A 259 -15.16 -16.88 -90.52
C GLY A 259 -13.94 -17.71 -90.93
N ALA A 260 -12.79 -17.10 -91.25
CA ALA A 260 -11.65 -17.82 -91.84
C ALA A 260 -11.04 -18.93 -90.95
N GLU A 261 -11.20 -18.83 -89.63
CA GLU A 261 -10.73 -19.83 -88.66
C GLU A 261 -11.82 -20.82 -88.23
N LYS A 262 -13.02 -20.73 -88.80
CA LYS A 262 -14.15 -21.59 -88.47
C LYS A 262 -14.56 -22.40 -89.70
N GLU A 263 -15.01 -23.63 -89.49
CA GLU A 263 -15.49 -24.49 -90.57
C GLU A 263 -16.87 -24.02 -91.08
N GLY A 264 -17.17 -24.31 -92.35
CA GLY A 264 -18.42 -23.92 -93.01
C GLY A 264 -18.21 -23.54 -94.48
N ALA A 265 -19.27 -23.69 -95.29
CA ALA A 265 -19.22 -23.40 -96.72
C ALA A 265 -20.00 -22.14 -97.14
N ALA A 266 -20.70 -21.48 -96.19
CA ALA A 266 -21.57 -20.35 -96.49
C ALA A 266 -21.54 -19.28 -95.38
N ILE A 267 -21.62 -18.02 -95.79
CA ILE A 267 -21.85 -16.86 -94.91
C ILE A 267 -23.20 -16.27 -95.32
N SER A 268 -24.17 -16.31 -94.41
CA SER A 268 -25.48 -15.68 -94.63
C SER A 268 -25.53 -14.29 -94.02
N ILE A 269 -25.97 -13.31 -94.81
CA ILE A 269 -26.28 -11.94 -94.36
C ILE A 269 -27.79 -11.67 -94.34
N ALA A 270 -28.62 -12.71 -94.40
CA ALA A 270 -30.07 -12.55 -94.32
C ALA A 270 -30.50 -11.97 -92.96
N ASN A 271 -31.66 -11.31 -92.89
CA ASN A 271 -32.23 -10.89 -91.61
C ASN A 271 -32.84 -12.09 -90.84
N SER A 272 -33.42 -11.83 -89.67
CA SER A 272 -34.08 -12.86 -88.84
C SER A 272 -35.25 -13.59 -89.54
N ASP A 273 -35.79 -13.02 -90.63
CA ASP A 273 -36.89 -13.59 -91.42
C ASP A 273 -36.38 -14.33 -92.68
N GLY A 274 -35.06 -14.44 -92.86
CA GLY A 274 -34.44 -15.00 -94.05
C GLY A 274 -34.46 -14.06 -95.27
N ALA A 275 -34.91 -12.81 -95.12
CA ALA A 275 -34.92 -11.84 -96.20
C ALA A 275 -33.50 -11.38 -96.56
N SER A 276 -33.22 -11.24 -97.85
CA SER A 276 -31.94 -10.75 -98.36
C SER A 276 -31.66 -9.32 -97.91
N ARG A 277 -30.39 -9.01 -97.60
CA ARG A 277 -29.91 -7.65 -97.28
C ARG A 277 -29.02 -7.13 -98.39
N SER A 278 -28.95 -5.79 -98.52
CA SER A 278 -27.94 -5.15 -99.36
C SER A 278 -26.59 -5.09 -98.64
N LEU A 279 -25.53 -5.54 -99.31
CA LEU A 279 -24.15 -5.25 -98.94
C LEU A 279 -23.68 -4.09 -99.83
N SER A 280 -23.24 -2.98 -99.22
CA SER A 280 -22.83 -1.77 -99.95
C SER A 280 -21.40 -1.38 -99.59
N GLY A 281 -20.76 -0.56 -100.45
CA GLY A 281 -19.35 -0.23 -100.32
C GLY A 281 -18.38 -1.30 -100.84
N VAL A 282 -18.89 -2.31 -101.55
CA VAL A 282 -18.08 -3.33 -102.25
C VAL A 282 -17.63 -2.78 -103.60
N LYS A 283 -16.35 -2.95 -103.94
CA LYS A 283 -15.80 -2.56 -105.25
C LYS A 283 -16.36 -3.47 -106.34
N ALA A 284 -16.66 -2.92 -107.52
CA ALA A 284 -17.09 -3.72 -108.67
C ALA A 284 -16.06 -4.83 -108.99
N ALA A 285 -16.54 -6.07 -109.09
CA ALA A 285 -15.71 -7.24 -109.35
C ALA A 285 -15.32 -7.36 -110.84
N THR A 286 -14.16 -7.99 -111.08
CA THR A 286 -13.76 -8.38 -112.45
C THR A 286 -14.28 -9.78 -112.76
N LEU A 287 -15.19 -9.90 -113.73
CA LEU A 287 -15.78 -11.17 -114.17
C LEU A 287 -14.80 -11.98 -115.04
N SER A 288 -14.37 -13.14 -114.55
CA SER A 288 -13.58 -14.13 -115.30
C SER A 288 -13.93 -15.54 -114.86
N ALA A 289 -13.56 -16.57 -115.64
CA ALA A 289 -13.86 -17.98 -115.32
C ALA A 289 -13.24 -18.48 -114.00
N VAL A 290 -12.33 -17.71 -113.39
CA VAL A 290 -11.64 -18.04 -112.15
C VAL A 290 -11.84 -17.01 -111.04
N SER A 291 -12.72 -16.01 -111.23
CA SER A 291 -12.93 -14.93 -110.24
C SER A 291 -13.60 -15.45 -108.98
N THR A 292 -13.12 -15.00 -107.82
CA THR A 292 -13.65 -15.32 -106.48
C THR A 292 -14.15 -14.09 -105.74
N GLU A 293 -14.30 -12.96 -106.44
CA GLU A 293 -14.81 -11.70 -105.88
C GLU A 293 -16.34 -11.74 -105.78
N ALA A 294 -16.91 -11.02 -104.81
CA ALA A 294 -18.36 -10.82 -104.74
C ALA A 294 -18.81 -9.86 -105.87
N VAL A 295 -19.82 -10.24 -106.66
CA VAL A 295 -20.34 -9.51 -107.84
C VAL A 295 -21.71 -8.93 -107.57
#